data_AF-A0A496Y5X4-F1
#
_entry.id   AF-A0A496Y5X4-F1
#
_cell.length_a   1.000
_cell.length_b   1.000
_cell.length_c   1.000
_cell.angle_alpha   90.00
_cell.angle_beta   90.00
_cell.angle_gamma   90.00
#
_symmetry.space_group_name_H-M   'P 1'
#
loop_
_entity.id
_entity.type
_entity.pdbx_description
1 polymer ?
#
loop_
_entity_poly.entity_id
_entity_poly.type
_entity_poly.pdbx_seq_one_letter_code
_entity_poly.pdbx_strand_id
1 'polypeptide(L)'
;MGKGNLFWSGQRVMERWSIYSTELAAHIYNGLPAFRMENGEFLQVSPEEVNYFDANHMTDFVFNPDDVIGFEKEHGITPIPDPELENAKLAAEDARELGFLRKEKAKWDISIEAAVQVAIFCSTLGRPVLKKEVTDEIWKINSTIPDTTIDKIWQALPQKYKKGPGRPRKEPVLSNNL
;
A
#
# COMPACT_ATOMS: atom_id res chain seq x y z
N MET A 1 18.00 -32.14 6.67
CA MET A 1 17.29 -31.34 7.69
C MET A 1 15.85 -31.23 7.23
N GLY A 2 14.92 -31.85 7.95
CA GLY A 2 13.50 -31.86 7.57
C GLY A 2 12.98 -30.42 7.49
N LYS A 3 12.21 -30.11 6.45
CA LYS A 3 11.44 -28.87 6.39
C LYS A 3 10.57 -28.87 7.65
N GLY A 4 10.88 -28.01 8.62
CA GLY A 4 10.04 -27.88 9.82
C GLY A 4 8.62 -27.60 9.35
N ASN A 5 7.65 -28.40 9.80
CA ASN A 5 6.25 -28.12 9.54
C ASN A 5 5.97 -26.73 10.14
N LEU A 6 5.80 -25.75 9.27
CA LEU A 6 5.50 -24.38 9.64
C LEU A 6 4.05 -24.35 10.10
N PHE A 7 3.83 -24.29 11.41
CA PHE A 7 2.51 -24.05 11.97
C PHE A 7 1.97 -22.69 11.49
N TRP A 8 0.65 -22.59 11.35
CA TRP A 8 -0.05 -21.35 11.04
C TRP A 8 -0.52 -20.69 12.34
N SER A 9 -0.36 -19.38 12.47
CA SER A 9 -0.95 -18.64 13.58
C SER A 9 -2.47 -18.56 13.43
N GLY A 10 -3.18 -18.39 14.54
CA GLY A 10 -4.62 -18.15 14.54
C GLY A 10 -5.01 -16.93 13.72
N GLN A 11 -4.18 -15.89 13.73
CA GLN A 11 -4.37 -14.72 12.86
C GLN A 11 -4.41 -15.11 11.37
N ARG A 12 -3.46 -15.93 10.92
CA ARG A 12 -3.42 -16.37 9.52
C ARG A 12 -4.65 -17.18 9.12
N VAL A 13 -5.13 -18.05 10.02
CA VAL A 13 -6.35 -18.84 9.77
C VAL A 13 -7.58 -17.93 9.69
N MET A 14 -7.71 -16.96 10.60
CA MET A 14 -8.79 -15.96 10.57
C MET A 14 -8.78 -15.13 9.28
N GLU A 15 -7.61 -14.65 8.86
CA GLU A 15 -7.46 -13.89 7.61
C GLU A 15 -7.82 -14.75 6.38
N ARG A 16 -7.36 -16.00 6.35
CA ARG A 16 -7.62 -16.94 5.26
C ARG A 16 -9.10 -17.29 5.11
N TRP A 17 -9.83 -17.44 6.21
CA TRP A 17 -11.26 -17.75 6.18
C TRP A 17 -12.15 -16.50 6.23
N SER A 18 -11.56 -15.32 6.45
CA SER A 18 -12.28 -14.05 6.67
C SER A 18 -13.25 -14.10 7.83
N ILE A 19 -12.82 -14.73 8.92
CA ILE A 19 -13.64 -14.94 10.10
C ILE A 19 -13.11 -14.18 11.31
N TYR A 20 -13.99 -13.99 12.28
CA TYR A 20 -13.62 -13.39 13.57
C TYR A 20 -13.14 -14.44 14.58
N SER A 21 -12.51 -13.97 15.65
CA SER A 21 -11.99 -14.81 16.74
C SER A 21 -13.04 -15.74 17.35
N THR A 22 -14.29 -15.29 17.44
CA THR A 22 -15.43 -16.09 17.93
C THR A 22 -15.78 -17.26 17.01
N GLU A 23 -15.65 -17.08 15.71
CA GLU A 23 -15.89 -18.14 14.72
C GLU A 23 -14.72 -19.12 14.72
N LEU A 24 -13.49 -18.64 14.87
CA LEU A 24 -12.33 -19.51 15.07
C LEU A 24 -12.53 -20.38 16.31
N ALA A 25 -13.04 -19.81 17.42
CA ALA A 25 -13.39 -20.57 18.62
C ALA A 25 -14.38 -21.70 18.29
N ALA A 26 -15.46 -21.36 17.58
CA ALA A 26 -16.48 -22.33 17.18
C ALA A 26 -15.90 -23.46 16.32
N HIS A 27 -14.94 -23.17 15.44
CA HIS A 27 -14.27 -24.22 14.66
C HIS A 27 -13.41 -25.14 15.53
N ILE A 28 -12.72 -24.60 16.55
CA ILE A 28 -12.00 -25.42 17.53
C ILE A 28 -12.97 -26.31 18.32
N TYR A 29 -14.12 -25.78 18.73
CA TYR A 29 -15.19 -26.57 19.35
C TYR A 29 -15.73 -27.67 18.45
N ASN A 30 -15.81 -27.41 17.15
CA ASN A 30 -16.26 -28.37 16.15
C ASN A 30 -15.16 -29.36 15.71
N GLY A 31 -14.01 -29.36 16.39
CA GLY A 31 -12.98 -30.38 16.23
C GLY A 31 -11.75 -29.95 15.44
N LEU A 32 -11.57 -28.66 15.14
CA LEU A 32 -10.30 -28.15 14.60
C LEU A 32 -9.20 -28.22 15.68
N PRO A 33 -8.12 -29.01 15.48
CA PRO A 33 -7.04 -29.08 16.45
C PRO A 33 -6.29 -27.75 16.56
N ALA A 34 -6.31 -27.16 17.75
CA ALA A 34 -5.53 -25.98 18.09
C ALA A 34 -4.42 -26.33 19.08
N PHE A 35 -3.28 -25.67 18.93
CA PHE A 35 -2.13 -25.86 19.81
C PHE A 35 -1.69 -24.51 20.38
N ARG A 36 -1.06 -24.53 21.54
CA ARG A 36 -0.33 -23.39 22.10
C ARG A 36 1.14 -23.77 22.28
N MET A 37 2.02 -22.79 22.18
CA MET A 37 3.44 -23.01 22.39
C MET A 37 3.82 -22.64 23.83
N GLU A 38 4.19 -23.64 24.63
CA GLU A 38 4.68 -23.44 26.00
C GLU A 38 6.05 -24.08 26.15
N ASN A 39 7.05 -23.30 26.56
CA ASN A 39 8.44 -23.76 26.77
C ASN A 39 9.07 -24.47 25.55
N GLY A 40 8.62 -24.16 24.34
CA GLY A 40 9.11 -24.78 23.11
C GLY A 40 8.38 -26.06 22.70
N GLU A 41 7.39 -26.50 23.48
CA GLU A 41 6.52 -27.63 23.17
C GLU A 41 5.15 -27.15 22.69
N PHE A 42 4.55 -27.91 21.75
CA PHE A 42 3.20 -27.66 21.27
C PHE A 42 2.23 -28.49 22.09
N LEU A 43 1.41 -27.81 22.90
CA LEU A 43 0.36 -28.44 23.69
C LEU A 43 -0.97 -28.24 23.00
N GLN A 44 -1.68 -29.34 22.75
CA GLN A 44 -3.02 -29.28 22.20
C GLN A 44 -3.96 -28.65 23.22
N VAL A 45 -4.76 -27.69 22.77
CA VAL A 45 -5.72 -26.96 23.60
C VAL A 45 -7.06 -27.67 23.51
N SER A 46 -7.66 -27.94 24.66
CA SER A 46 -9.00 -28.52 24.72
C SER A 46 -10.06 -27.45 24.40
N PRO A 47 -11.23 -27.83 23.85
CA PRO A 47 -12.29 -26.86 23.59
C PRO A 47 -12.71 -26.07 24.84
N GLU A 48 -12.72 -26.71 26.00
CA GLU A 48 -13.07 -26.08 27.29
C GLU A 48 -12.10 -24.97 27.68
N GLU A 49 -10.81 -25.13 27.35
CA GLU A 49 -9.79 -24.11 27.60
C GLU A 49 -10.01 -22.88 26.73
N VAL A 50 -10.57 -23.01 25.53
CA VAL A 50 -10.85 -21.90 24.60
C VAL A 50 -11.81 -20.87 25.23
N ASN A 51 -12.70 -21.25 26.15
CA ASN A 51 -13.59 -20.32 26.85
C ASN A 51 -12.84 -19.28 27.70
N TYR A 52 -11.62 -19.57 28.11
CA TYR A 52 -10.82 -18.66 28.92
C TYR A 52 -9.99 -17.68 28.09
N PHE A 53 -10.01 -17.80 26.76
CA PHE A 53 -9.24 -16.96 25.84
C PHE A 53 -10.09 -15.78 25.37
N ASP A 54 -9.57 -14.57 25.59
CA ASP A 54 -10.16 -13.38 24.98
C ASP A 54 -9.76 -13.28 23.49
N ALA A 55 -10.36 -12.32 22.76
CA ALA A 55 -10.09 -12.12 21.34
C ALA A 55 -8.61 -11.89 21.00
N ASN A 56 -7.80 -11.41 21.94
CA ASN A 56 -6.37 -11.17 21.74
C ASN A 56 -5.54 -12.44 21.90
N HIS A 57 -6.00 -13.43 22.67
CA HIS A 57 -5.25 -14.67 22.87
C HIS A 57 -5.57 -15.72 21.79
N MET A 58 -6.60 -15.51 20.96
CA MET A 58 -6.91 -16.39 19.82
C MET A 58 -5.83 -16.36 18.74
N THR A 59 -5.05 -15.29 18.68
CA THR A 59 -3.89 -15.19 17.77
C THR A 59 -2.68 -15.99 18.24
N ASP A 60 -2.64 -16.36 19.53
CA ASP A 60 -1.54 -17.12 20.14
C ASP A 60 -1.64 -18.61 19.82
N PHE A 61 -2.80 -19.07 19.37
CA PHE A 61 -2.96 -20.43 18.89
C PHE A 61 -2.20 -20.64 17.59
N VAL A 62 -1.71 -21.86 17.46
CA VAL A 62 -1.02 -22.35 16.28
C VAL A 62 -1.69 -23.62 15.79
N PHE A 63 -1.73 -23.78 14.47
CA PHE A 63 -2.48 -24.81 13.79
C PHE A 63 -1.57 -25.54 12.82
N ASN A 64 -1.71 -26.85 12.73
CA ASN A 64 -1.03 -27.62 11.70
C ASN A 64 -1.74 -27.37 10.35
N PRO A 65 -1.03 -26.94 9.29
CA PRO A 65 -1.65 -26.65 8.00
C PRO A 65 -2.49 -27.80 7.44
N ASP A 66 -2.04 -29.04 7.65
CA ASP A 66 -2.75 -30.23 7.14
C ASP A 66 -4.11 -30.41 7.82
N ASP A 67 -4.21 -30.11 9.12
CA ASP A 67 -5.46 -30.19 9.88
C ASP A 67 -6.43 -29.10 9.45
N VAL A 68 -5.93 -27.87 9.22
CA VAL A 68 -6.72 -26.74 8.70
C VAL A 68 -7.29 -27.07 7.32
N ILE A 69 -6.46 -27.60 6.42
CA ILE A 69 -6.88 -27.98 5.06
C ILE A 69 -7.83 -29.18 5.07
N GLY A 70 -7.63 -30.14 5.98
CA GLY A 70 -8.55 -31.25 6.20
C GLY A 70 -9.93 -30.75 6.63
N PHE A 71 -9.95 -29.85 7.61
CA PHE A 71 -11.16 -29.22 8.14
C PHE A 71 -11.89 -28.40 7.07
N GLU A 72 -11.16 -27.64 6.23
CA GLU A 72 -11.71 -26.90 5.08
C GLU A 72 -12.51 -27.82 4.15
N LYS A 73 -11.94 -28.99 3.80
CA LYS A 73 -12.57 -29.96 2.89
C LYS A 73 -13.81 -30.60 3.50
N GLU A 74 -13.75 -30.93 4.78
CA GLU A 74 -14.85 -31.59 5.51
C GLU A 74 -16.04 -30.65 5.68
N HIS A 75 -15.79 -29.38 6.01
CA HIS A 75 -16.83 -28.40 6.33
C HIS A 75 -17.21 -27.50 5.16
N GLY A 76 -16.60 -27.69 3.98
CA GLY A 76 -16.88 -26.91 2.79
C GLY A 76 -16.47 -25.42 2.90
N ILE A 77 -15.49 -25.11 3.76
CA ILE A 77 -15.01 -23.74 3.93
C ILE A 77 -14.20 -23.37 2.68
N THR A 78 -14.67 -22.36 1.95
CA THR A 78 -13.94 -21.84 0.79
C THR A 78 -12.97 -20.77 1.30
N PRO A 79 -11.65 -21.02 1.29
CA PRO A 79 -10.69 -20.02 1.74
C PRO A 79 -10.74 -18.82 0.80
N ILE A 80 -10.61 -17.61 1.37
CA ILE A 80 -10.30 -16.45 0.55
C ILE A 80 -8.91 -16.68 -0.05
N PRO A 81 -8.73 -16.48 -1.36
CA PRO A 81 -7.40 -16.53 -1.96
C PRO A 81 -6.49 -15.55 -1.23
N ASP A 82 -5.51 -16.09 -0.52
CA ASP A 82 -4.45 -15.33 0.13
C ASP A 82 -3.72 -14.53 -0.97
N PRO A 83 -3.80 -13.19 -0.97
CA PRO A 83 -3.17 -12.37 -1.99
C PRO A 83 -1.66 -12.62 -2.04
N GLU A 84 -0.99 -12.92 -0.93
CA GLU A 84 0.43 -13.22 -0.91
C GLU A 84 0.73 -14.60 -1.53
N LEU A 85 -0.14 -15.58 -1.34
CA LEU A 85 0.00 -16.92 -1.95
C LEU A 85 -0.37 -16.91 -3.45
N GLU A 86 -1.33 -16.08 -3.87
CA GLU A 86 -1.59 -15.81 -5.29
C GLU A 86 -0.44 -15.04 -5.93
N ASN A 87 0.11 -14.02 -5.25
CA ASN A 87 1.29 -13.30 -5.70
C ASN A 87 2.53 -14.21 -5.79
N ALA A 88 2.66 -15.21 -4.92
CA ALA A 88 3.72 -16.23 -4.98
C ALA A 88 3.51 -17.27 -6.11
N LYS A 89 2.28 -17.37 -6.65
CA LYS A 89 1.93 -18.22 -7.80
C LYS A 89 1.97 -17.50 -9.15
N LEU A 90 2.14 -16.17 -9.15
CA LEU A 90 2.37 -15.43 -10.38
C LEU A 90 3.64 -15.96 -11.05
N ALA A 91 3.57 -16.19 -12.37
CA ALA A 91 4.77 -16.51 -13.13
C ALA A 91 5.81 -15.40 -12.90
N ALA A 92 7.11 -15.72 -12.95
CA ALA A 92 8.17 -14.75 -12.68
C ALA A 92 8.07 -13.48 -13.57
N GLU A 93 7.42 -13.61 -14.72
CA GLU A 93 7.11 -12.53 -15.65
C GLU A 93 6.03 -11.58 -15.10
N ASP A 94 4.90 -12.11 -14.60
CA ASP A 94 3.81 -11.33 -14.00
C ASP A 94 4.24 -10.64 -12.70
N ALA A 95 5.06 -11.30 -11.87
CA ALA A 95 5.60 -10.71 -10.65
C ALA A 95 6.54 -9.51 -10.95
N ARG A 96 7.33 -9.61 -12.03
CA ARG A 96 8.19 -8.54 -12.50
C ARG A 96 7.37 -7.38 -13.06
N GLU A 97 6.33 -7.67 -13.82
CA GLU A 97 5.39 -6.67 -14.33
C GLU A 97 4.67 -5.95 -13.19
N LEU A 98 4.18 -6.67 -12.18
CA LEU A 98 3.55 -6.09 -11.00
C LEU A 98 4.52 -5.17 -10.23
N GLY A 99 5.78 -5.59 -10.10
CA GLY A 99 6.83 -4.75 -9.51
C GLY A 99 7.09 -3.47 -10.30
N PHE A 100 7.02 -3.52 -11.63
CA PHE A 100 7.12 -2.36 -12.50
C PHE A 100 5.90 -1.43 -12.33
N LEU A 101 4.69 -1.98 -12.35
CA LEU A 101 3.45 -1.23 -12.17
C LEU A 101 3.40 -0.52 -10.81
N ARG A 102 3.87 -1.16 -9.73
CA ARG A 102 3.97 -0.52 -8.40
C ARG A 102 4.91 0.68 -8.41
N LYS A 103 6.06 0.56 -9.09
CA LYS A 103 7.02 1.67 -9.22
C LYS A 103 6.44 2.80 -10.07
N GLU A 104 5.70 2.48 -11.13
CA GLU A 104 5.01 3.50 -11.92
C GLU A 104 3.92 4.19 -11.09
N LYS A 105 3.07 3.44 -10.39
CA LYS A 105 2.05 4.01 -9.50
C LYS A 105 2.65 4.99 -8.50
N ALA A 106 3.75 4.63 -7.84
CA ALA A 106 4.42 5.51 -6.90
C ALA A 106 4.88 6.84 -7.54
N LYS A 107 5.40 6.81 -8.78
CA LYS A 107 5.75 8.02 -9.53
C LYS A 107 4.53 8.88 -9.85
N TRP A 108 3.41 8.23 -10.19
CA TRP A 108 2.16 8.91 -10.50
C TRP A 108 1.58 9.57 -9.25
N ASP A 109 1.54 8.87 -8.12
CA ASP A 109 1.05 9.38 -6.84
C ASP A 109 1.82 10.65 -6.42
N ILE A 110 3.15 10.61 -6.49
CA ILE A 110 4.02 11.77 -6.21
C ILE A 110 3.74 12.94 -7.17
N SER A 111 3.51 12.65 -8.44
CA SER A 111 3.22 13.68 -9.45
C SER A 111 1.86 14.34 -9.22
N ILE A 112 0.86 13.56 -8.79
CA ILE A 112 -0.48 14.05 -8.44
C ILE A 112 -0.41 14.92 -7.19
N GLU A 113 0.29 14.45 -6.15
CA GLU A 113 0.50 15.22 -4.92
C GLU A 113 1.15 16.58 -5.22
N ALA A 114 2.24 16.58 -6.01
CA ALA A 114 2.90 17.80 -6.42
C ALA A 114 1.97 18.76 -7.18
N ALA A 115 1.15 18.25 -8.11
CA ALA A 115 0.19 19.06 -8.86
C ALA A 115 -0.87 19.70 -7.94
N VAL A 116 -1.39 18.95 -6.97
CA VAL A 116 -2.37 19.45 -5.99
C VAL A 116 -1.76 20.54 -5.12
N GLN A 117 -0.55 20.34 -4.62
CA GLN A 117 0.13 21.34 -3.79
C GLN A 117 0.44 22.62 -4.56
N VAL A 118 0.89 22.52 -5.81
CA VAL A 118 1.09 23.69 -6.68
C VAL A 118 -0.22 24.44 -6.91
N ALA A 119 -1.34 23.73 -7.09
CA ALA A 119 -2.64 24.36 -7.25
C ALA A 119 -3.06 25.14 -5.99
N ILE A 120 -2.85 24.55 -4.81
CA ILE A 120 -3.08 25.22 -3.52
C ILE A 120 -2.18 26.46 -3.40
N PHE A 121 -0.88 26.32 -3.67
CA PHE A 121 0.10 27.41 -3.66
C PHE A 121 -0.29 28.57 -4.58
N CYS A 122 -0.73 28.28 -5.81
CA CYS A 122 -1.19 29.30 -6.74
C CYS A 122 -2.45 30.02 -6.24
N SER A 123 -3.35 29.28 -5.57
CA SER A 123 -4.58 29.84 -5.02
C SER A 123 -4.32 30.72 -3.80
N THR A 124 -3.39 30.35 -2.92
CA THR A 124 -3.08 31.10 -1.69
C THR A 124 -2.32 32.38 -1.97
N LEU A 125 -1.44 32.40 -2.98
CA LEU A 125 -0.67 33.58 -3.34
C LEU A 125 -1.52 34.74 -3.89
N GLY A 126 -2.67 34.44 -4.51
CA GLY A 126 -3.56 35.46 -5.07
C GLY A 126 -2.96 36.27 -6.24
N ARG A 127 -1.80 35.85 -6.78
CA ARG A 127 -1.12 36.50 -7.91
C ARG A 127 -0.65 35.48 -8.95
N PRO A 128 -0.44 35.90 -10.22
CA PRO A 128 0.24 35.07 -11.19
C PRO A 128 1.66 34.71 -10.73
N VAL A 129 2.02 33.43 -10.89
CA VAL A 129 3.32 32.86 -10.53
C VAL A 129 4.18 32.64 -11.77
N LEU A 130 5.49 32.71 -11.58
CA LEU A 130 6.48 32.33 -12.59
C LEU A 130 6.67 30.82 -12.61
N LYS A 131 7.06 30.27 -13.77
CA LYS A 131 7.40 28.84 -13.90
C LYS A 131 8.46 28.40 -12.88
N LYS A 132 9.47 29.26 -12.63
CA LYS A 132 10.51 29.00 -11.65
C LYS A 132 9.95 28.84 -10.22
N GLU A 133 8.98 29.66 -9.82
CA GLU A 133 8.35 29.55 -8.50
C GLU A 133 7.60 28.22 -8.35
N VAL A 134 6.99 27.74 -9.43
CA VAL A 134 6.33 26.42 -9.47
C VAL A 134 7.36 25.29 -9.37
N THR A 135 8.48 25.39 -10.09
CA THR A 135 9.60 24.43 -9.99
C THR A 135 10.14 24.37 -8.56
N ASP A 136 10.42 25.53 -7.96
CA ASP A 136 10.94 25.62 -6.60
C ASP A 136 9.96 25.00 -5.59
N GLU A 137 8.64 25.19 -5.77
CA GLU A 137 7.62 24.59 -4.91
C GLU A 137 7.53 23.07 -5.06
N ILE A 138 7.61 22.55 -6.29
CA ILE A 138 7.61 21.10 -6.54
C ILE A 138 8.85 20.44 -5.92
N TRP A 139 10.02 21.09 -6.01
CA TRP A 139 11.25 20.56 -5.44
C TRP A 139 11.25 20.48 -3.91
N LYS A 140 10.46 21.31 -3.22
CA LYS A 140 10.25 21.19 -1.77
C LYS A 140 9.50 19.91 -1.40
N ILE A 141 8.61 19.44 -2.28
CA ILE A 141 7.81 18.23 -2.08
C ILE A 141 8.66 17.02 -2.41
N ASN A 142 9.20 17.00 -3.64
CA ASN A 142 10.03 15.90 -4.10
C ASN A 142 10.95 16.34 -5.25
N SER A 143 12.26 16.34 -4.98
CA SER A 143 13.30 16.70 -5.95
C SER A 143 13.56 15.65 -7.03
N THR A 144 12.94 14.46 -6.92
CA THR A 144 13.09 13.37 -7.91
C THR A 144 12.10 13.49 -9.07
N ILE A 145 11.16 14.43 -9.02
CA ILE A 145 10.19 14.66 -10.09
C ILE A 145 10.93 15.20 -11.33
N PRO A 146 10.81 14.54 -12.51
CA PRO A 146 11.48 15.01 -13.72
C PRO A 146 10.94 16.36 -14.21
N ASP A 147 11.81 17.16 -14.84
CA ASP A 147 11.45 18.45 -15.42
C ASP A 147 10.30 18.35 -16.44
N THR A 148 10.21 17.24 -17.17
CA THR A 148 9.11 17.00 -18.12
C THR A 148 7.75 16.88 -17.43
N THR A 149 7.70 16.36 -16.20
CA THR A 149 6.48 16.33 -15.37
C THR A 149 6.15 17.71 -14.83
N ILE A 150 7.15 18.45 -14.36
CA ILE A 150 6.99 19.85 -13.91
C ILE A 150 6.42 20.71 -15.05
N ASP A 151 6.90 20.51 -16.27
CA ASP A 151 6.42 21.20 -17.46
C ASP A 151 4.97 20.88 -17.79
N LYS A 152 4.55 19.62 -17.65
CA LYS A 152 3.15 19.21 -17.81
C LYS A 152 2.25 19.83 -16.75
N ILE A 153 2.68 19.83 -15.48
CA ILE A 153 1.95 20.49 -14.38
C ILE A 153 1.81 21.99 -14.68
N TRP A 154 2.91 22.66 -15.05
CA TRP A 154 2.90 24.05 -15.47
C TRP A 154 1.93 24.28 -16.62
N GLN A 155 1.98 23.49 -17.69
CA GLN A 155 1.08 23.63 -18.84
C GLN A 155 -0.39 23.44 -18.46
N ALA A 156 -0.71 22.53 -17.54
CA ALA A 156 -2.06 22.27 -17.07
C ALA A 156 -2.64 23.40 -16.20
N LEU A 157 -1.81 24.25 -15.58
CA LEU A 157 -2.31 25.36 -14.76
C LEU A 157 -3.16 26.35 -15.60
N PRO A 158 -4.27 26.87 -15.04
CA PRO A 158 -5.04 27.93 -15.69
C PRO A 158 -4.21 29.19 -15.97
N GLN A 159 -4.45 29.86 -17.09
CA GLN A 159 -3.68 31.05 -17.50
C GLN A 159 -3.71 32.19 -16.47
N LYS A 160 -4.80 32.32 -15.70
CA LYS A 160 -4.93 33.33 -14.62
C LYS A 160 -3.85 33.20 -13.53
N TYR A 161 -3.30 32.00 -13.35
CA TYR A 161 -2.22 31.76 -12.39
C TYR A 161 -0.82 31.88 -13.02
N LYS A 162 -0.72 32.00 -14.35
CA LYS A 162 0.57 32.05 -15.05
C LYS A 162 0.99 33.47 -15.32
N LYS A 163 2.19 33.83 -14.88
CA LYS A 163 2.87 35.03 -15.36
C LYS A 163 3.50 34.72 -16.71
N GLY A 164 2.94 35.30 -17.77
CA GLY A 164 3.47 35.14 -19.13
C GLY A 164 4.93 35.61 -19.23
N PRO A 165 5.68 35.13 -20.24
CA PRO A 165 7.00 35.67 -20.53
C PRO A 165 6.85 37.17 -20.79
N GLY A 166 7.48 37.99 -19.96
CA GLY A 166 7.42 39.43 -20.12
C GLY A 166 7.79 39.80 -21.55
N ARG A 167 6.97 40.63 -22.21
CA ARG A 167 7.32 41.16 -23.53
C ARG A 167 8.69 41.86 -23.40
N PRO A 168 9.68 41.56 -24.26
CA PRO A 168 10.96 42.26 -24.23
C PRO A 168 10.68 43.77 -24.28
N ARG A 169 11.20 44.53 -23.31
CA ARG A 169 11.15 45.98 -23.38
C ARG A 169 11.93 46.38 -24.63
N LYS A 170 11.29 47.06 -25.58
CA LYS A 170 12.02 47.73 -26.65
C LYS A 170 12.99 48.69 -25.96
N GLU A 171 14.28 48.48 -26.15
CA GLU A 171 15.27 49.45 -25.73
C GLU A 171 14.95 50.78 -26.44
N PRO A 172 14.95 51.91 -25.73
CA PRO A 172 14.80 53.20 -26.38
C PRO A 172 15.95 53.35 -27.36
N VAL A 173 15.62 53.41 -28.65
CA VAL A 173 16.59 53.74 -29.71
C VAL A 173 17.14 55.11 -29.34
N LEU A 174 18.39 55.15 -28.87
CA LEU A 174 19.12 56.40 -28.71
C LEU A 174 19.26 56.99 -30.10
N SER A 175 18.42 57.97 -30.42
CA SER A 175 18.58 58.79 -31.61
C SER A 175 19.87 59.58 -31.45
N ASN A 176 20.96 59.07 -32.04
CA ASN A 176 22.17 59.84 -32.29
C ASN A 176 21.80 60.96 -33.26
N ASN A 177 21.47 62.13 -32.69
CA ASN A 177 21.53 63.39 -33.41
C ASN A 177 22.92 63.97 -33.18
N LEU A 178 23.60 64.25 -34.31
CA LEU A 178 24.90 64.91 -34.52
C LEU A 178 26.07 63.96 -34.76
#